data_AF-A0A372RAI3-F1
#
_entry.id   AF-A0A372RAI3-F1
#
_cell.length_a   1.000
_cell.length_b   1.000
_cell.length_c   1.000
_cell.angle_alpha   90.00
_cell.angle_beta   90.00
_cell.angle_gamma   90.00
#
_symmetry.space_group_name_H-M   'P 1'
#
loop_
_entity.id
_entity.type
_entity.pdbx_description
1 polymer ?
#
loop_
_entity_poly.entity_id
_entity_poly.type
_entity_poly.pdbx_seq_one_letter_code
_entity_poly.pdbx_strand_id
1 'polypeptide(L)'
;MIPLVLGCKQAVLVGDHQQLGPVIMNKKAARAGLCQSLFERLVILGIRPIRLQVQYRMHPCLSEFPSNMFYEGSLQNGVTTQDRLKKNVDFPWPAPETPMFFHSNLGQEEISSSGTSYLNRTEASNCEKVVTKFLKSGILPSQIGIITPYEGQRSYIDVKKII
;
A
#
# COMPACT_ATOMS: atom_id res chain seq x y z
N MET A 1 25.08 2.02 -0.99
CA MET A 1 26.40 2.68 -1.17
C MET A 1 26.80 2.84 -2.63
N ILE A 2 26.37 1.97 -3.54
CA ILE A 2 26.75 1.96 -4.97
C ILE A 2 26.83 3.35 -5.63
N PRO A 3 25.80 4.23 -5.59
CA PRO A 3 25.91 5.55 -6.22
C PRO A 3 26.77 6.54 -5.43
N LEU A 4 26.92 6.36 -4.11
CA LEU A 4 27.63 7.30 -3.24
C LEU A 4 29.15 7.23 -3.41
N VAL A 5 29.70 6.06 -3.79
CA VAL A 5 31.14 5.87 -3.96
C VAL A 5 31.69 6.45 -5.28
N LEU A 6 30.81 6.96 -6.15
CA LEU A 6 31.17 7.54 -7.46
C LEU A 6 31.60 9.01 -7.37
N GLY A 7 32.30 9.40 -6.29
CA GLY A 7 32.75 10.78 -6.07
C GLY A 7 31.65 11.75 -5.62
N CYS A 8 30.60 11.25 -4.94
CA CYS A 8 29.51 12.07 -4.44
C CYS A 8 30.01 13.14 -3.44
N LYS A 9 29.75 14.41 -3.75
CA LYS A 9 30.06 15.56 -2.85
C LYS A 9 28.84 16.06 -2.10
N GLN A 10 27.64 15.79 -2.60
CA GLN A 10 26.36 16.18 -2.02
C GLN A 10 25.35 15.07 -2.30
N ALA A 11 24.62 14.66 -1.25
CA ALA A 11 23.62 13.61 -1.33
C ALA A 11 22.31 14.07 -0.69
N VAL A 12 21.20 13.70 -1.31
CA VAL A 12 19.86 13.82 -0.73
C VAL A 12 19.29 12.42 -0.64
N LEU A 13 18.95 11.99 0.57
CA LEU A 13 18.31 10.70 0.82
C LEU A 13 16.83 10.97 1.09
N VAL A 14 15.95 10.41 0.26
CA VAL A 14 14.50 10.49 0.43
C VAL A 14 14.01 9.10 0.83
N GLY A 15 13.20 9.04 1.88
CA GLY A 15 12.65 7.78 2.38
C GLY A 15 11.69 8.00 3.53
N ASP A 16 11.02 6.92 3.91
CA ASP A 16 10.10 6.87 5.03
C ASP A 16 10.29 5.53 5.76
N HIS A 17 10.78 5.61 7.00
CA HIS A 17 11.10 4.44 7.83
C HIS A 17 9.86 3.74 8.40
N GLN A 18 8.66 4.32 8.24
CA GLN A 18 7.39 3.67 8.60
C GLN A 18 6.83 2.81 7.45
N GLN A 19 7.48 2.80 6.28
CA GLN A 19 7.09 2.02 5.11
C GLN A 19 8.00 0.79 4.93
N LEU A 20 7.88 0.10 3.79
CA LEU A 20 8.62 -1.13 3.53
C LEU A 20 10.13 -0.90 3.56
N GLY A 21 10.80 -1.61 4.46
CA GLY A 21 12.25 -1.71 4.51
C GLY A 21 12.81 -2.71 3.46
N PRO A 22 14.15 -2.89 3.45
CA PRO A 22 14.81 -3.86 2.58
C PRO A 22 14.34 -5.30 2.82
N VAL A 23 14.11 -6.05 1.73
CA VAL A 23 13.79 -7.49 1.81
C VAL A 23 15.07 -8.30 1.93
N ILE A 24 15.31 -8.88 3.11
CA ILE A 24 16.50 -9.70 3.40
C ILE A 24 16.11 -11.16 3.63
N MET A 25 16.36 -12.02 2.63
CA MET A 25 16.00 -13.45 2.70
C MET A 25 16.79 -14.22 3.77
N ASN A 26 18.06 -13.84 3.99
CA ASN A 26 18.90 -14.48 4.99
C ASN A 26 18.61 -13.94 6.40
N LYS A 27 17.91 -14.73 7.22
CA LYS A 27 17.55 -14.36 8.60
C LYS A 27 18.75 -14.07 9.51
N LYS A 28 19.92 -14.68 9.28
CA LYS A 28 21.14 -14.36 10.06
C LYS A 28 21.66 -12.97 9.68
N ALA A 29 21.73 -12.66 8.39
CA ALA A 29 22.16 -11.35 7.90
C ALA A 29 21.21 -10.22 8.31
N ALA A 30 19.89 -10.46 8.25
CA ALA A 30 18.88 -9.51 8.72
C ALA A 30 19.09 -9.18 10.20
N ARG A 31 19.23 -10.21 11.05
CA ARG A 31 19.51 -10.05 12.50
C ARG A 31 20.85 -9.39 12.79
N ALA A 32 21.83 -9.54 11.90
CA ALA A 32 23.11 -8.84 11.98
C ALA A 32 23.03 -7.36 11.53
N GLY A 33 21.84 -6.86 11.17
CA GLY A 33 21.59 -5.44 10.87
C GLY A 33 21.45 -5.10 9.39
N LEU A 34 21.51 -6.09 8.47
CA LEU A 34 21.39 -5.81 7.03
C LEU A 34 20.00 -5.30 6.62
N CYS A 35 18.98 -5.49 7.46
CA CYS A 35 17.65 -4.91 7.23
C CYS A 35 17.58 -3.41 7.52
N GLN A 36 18.60 -2.82 8.17
CA GLN A 36 18.63 -1.39 8.46
C GLN A 36 19.13 -0.63 7.22
N SER A 37 18.30 0.25 6.70
CA SER A 37 18.67 1.15 5.61
C SER A 37 19.70 2.20 6.07
N LEU A 38 20.44 2.77 5.11
CA LEU A 38 21.33 3.90 5.39
C LEU A 38 20.58 5.09 6.00
N PHE A 39 19.35 5.35 5.52
CA PHE A 39 18.51 6.43 6.01
C PHE A 39 18.19 6.25 7.50
N GLU A 40 17.67 5.09 7.89
CA GLU A 40 17.36 4.77 9.30
C GLU A 40 18.59 4.86 10.19
N ARG A 41 19.74 4.35 9.72
CA ARG A 41 20.99 4.43 10.47
C ARG A 41 21.41 5.88 10.74
N LEU A 42 21.27 6.78 9.76
CA LEU A 42 21.59 8.19 9.94
C LEU A 42 20.62 8.90 10.90
N VAL A 43 19.34 8.54 10.88
CA VAL A 43 18.35 9.03 11.84
C VAL A 43 18.72 8.61 13.27
N ILE A 44 19.10 7.34 13.48
CA ILE A 44 19.55 6.83 14.79
C ILE A 44 20.83 7.54 15.27
N LEU A 45 21.73 7.90 14.35
CA LEU A 45 22.93 8.69 14.65
C LEU A 45 22.64 10.17 14.93
N GLY A 46 21.37 10.59 14.91
CA GLY A 46 20.93 11.93 15.31
C GLY A 46 20.73 12.90 14.15
N ILE A 47 20.86 12.47 12.89
CA ILE A 47 20.51 13.31 11.74
C ILE A 47 18.99 13.43 11.69
N ARG A 48 18.48 14.64 11.96
CA ARG A 48 17.04 14.91 11.93
C ARG A 48 16.57 15.05 10.47
N PRO A 49 15.67 14.19 9.99
CA PRO A 49 15.14 14.31 8.64
C PRO A 49 14.17 15.50 8.55
N ILE A 50 14.08 16.09 7.36
CA ILE A 50 13.02 17.05 7.04
C ILE A 50 11.75 16.26 6.73
N ARG A 51 10.70 16.41 7.53
CA ARG A 51 9.41 15.72 7.35
C ARG A 51 8.46 16.60 6.54
N LEU A 52 7.92 16.06 5.45
CA LEU A 52 6.79 16.64 4.73
C LEU A 52 5.49 16.19 5.41
N GLN A 53 4.66 17.14 5.85
CA GLN A 53 3.51 16.85 6.71
C GLN A 53 2.16 16.91 5.99
N VAL A 54 2.09 17.42 4.76
CA VAL A 54 0.82 17.60 4.05
C VAL A 54 0.68 16.53 2.97
N GLN A 55 -0.35 15.68 3.07
CA GLN A 55 -0.68 14.67 2.07
C GLN A 55 -1.68 15.23 1.04
N TYR A 56 -1.44 14.95 -0.23
CA TYR A 56 -2.27 15.39 -1.36
C TYR A 56 -2.86 14.23 -2.15
N ARG A 57 -2.76 12.98 -1.67
CA ARG A 57 -3.15 11.80 -2.46
C ARG A 57 -4.58 11.36 -2.16
N MET A 58 -4.89 11.07 -0.91
CA MET A 58 -6.08 10.29 -0.54
C MET A 58 -7.19 11.16 0.08
N HIS A 59 -8.42 10.64 0.07
CA HIS A 59 -9.55 11.23 0.79
C HIS A 59 -9.24 11.32 2.30
N PRO A 60 -9.65 12.39 3.02
CA PRO A 60 -9.34 12.56 4.45
C PRO A 60 -9.64 11.33 5.34
N CYS A 61 -10.75 10.63 5.10
CA CYS A 61 -11.11 9.41 5.86
C CYS A 61 -10.10 8.26 5.67
N LEU A 62 -9.43 8.18 4.51
CA LEU A 62 -8.44 7.13 4.22
C LEU A 62 -7.11 7.41 4.93
N SER A 63 -6.76 8.70 5.11
CA SER A 63 -5.52 9.11 5.77
C SER A 63 -5.58 9.09 7.29
N GLU A 64 -6.78 9.08 7.88
CA GLU A 64 -6.98 9.17 9.32
C GLU A 64 -6.27 8.03 10.07
N PHE A 65 -6.55 6.78 9.69
CA PHE A 65 -5.94 5.61 10.34
C PHE A 65 -4.41 5.58 10.16
N PRO A 66 -3.84 5.69 8.94
CA PRO A 66 -2.39 5.72 8.78
C PRO A 66 -1.71 6.88 9.51
N SER A 67 -2.31 8.07 9.52
CA SER A 67 -1.79 9.24 10.24
C SER A 67 -1.64 8.96 11.73
N ASN A 68 -2.71 8.45 12.36
CA ASN A 68 -2.73 8.20 13.79
C ASN A 68 -1.82 7.02 14.19
N MET A 69 -1.78 5.96 13.38
CA MET A 69 -1.05 4.73 13.72
C MET A 69 0.45 4.81 13.46
N PHE A 70 0.87 5.50 12.40
CA PHE A 70 2.27 5.48 11.95
C PHE A 70 2.95 6.85 12.03
N TYR A 71 2.19 7.93 12.16
CA TYR A 71 2.73 9.30 12.12
C TYR A 71 2.24 10.19 13.27
N GLU A 72 1.78 9.60 14.38
CA GLU A 72 1.37 10.32 15.61
C GLU A 72 0.28 11.38 15.37
N GLY A 73 -0.55 11.19 14.34
CA GLY A 73 -1.58 12.16 13.96
C GLY A 73 -1.04 13.43 13.27
N SER A 74 0.26 13.47 12.93
CA SER A 74 0.91 14.66 12.37
C SER A 74 0.66 14.90 10.87
N LEU A 75 0.05 13.94 10.15
CA LEU A 75 -0.23 14.07 8.72
C LEU A 75 -1.47 14.95 8.49
N GLN A 76 -1.28 16.06 7.79
CA GLN A 76 -2.32 17.03 7.44
C GLN A 76 -2.86 16.76 6.03
N ASN A 77 -4.11 17.15 5.79
CA ASN A 77 -4.77 17.00 4.50
C ASN A 77 -4.64 18.28 3.67
N GLY A 78 -3.95 18.20 2.54
CA GLY A 78 -3.89 19.27 1.54
C GLY A 78 -5.04 19.22 0.52
N VAL A 79 -5.99 18.30 0.73
CA VAL A 79 -7.15 18.04 -0.13
C VAL A 79 -8.38 17.85 0.74
N THR A 80 -9.54 18.26 0.24
CA THR A 80 -10.82 18.15 0.92
C THR A 80 -11.52 16.83 0.58
N THR A 81 -12.57 16.49 1.33
CA THR A 81 -13.53 15.43 1.00
C THR A 81 -14.04 15.60 -0.44
N GLN A 82 -14.43 16.82 -0.82
CA GLN A 82 -15.00 17.11 -2.14
C GLN A 82 -13.98 16.91 -3.28
N ASP A 83 -12.69 17.18 -3.05
CA ASP A 83 -11.63 16.95 -4.04
C ASP A 83 -11.41 15.46 -4.35
N ARG A 84 -11.95 14.56 -3.52
CA ARG A 84 -11.73 13.10 -3.60
C ARG A 84 -13.01 12.29 -3.76
N LEU A 85 -14.18 12.92 -3.82
CA LEU A 85 -15.44 12.27 -4.18
C LEU A 85 -15.67 12.32 -5.69
N LYS A 86 -15.91 11.16 -6.30
CA LYS A 86 -16.30 11.08 -7.71
C LYS A 86 -17.83 11.09 -7.83
N LYS A 87 -18.40 12.23 -8.25
CA LYS A 87 -19.86 12.45 -8.35
C LYS A 87 -20.58 11.50 -9.30
N ASN A 88 -19.89 10.97 -10.31
CA ASN A 88 -20.49 10.13 -11.36
C ASN A 88 -20.20 8.63 -11.18
N VAL A 89 -19.89 8.19 -9.96
CA VAL A 89 -19.57 6.79 -9.67
C VAL A 89 -20.66 6.22 -8.78
N ASP A 90 -21.59 5.48 -9.38
CA ASP A 90 -22.64 4.75 -8.67
C ASP A 90 -22.06 3.48 -8.00
N PHE A 91 -21.37 3.64 -6.88
CA PHE A 91 -20.88 2.53 -6.08
C PHE A 91 -21.60 2.51 -4.71
N PRO A 92 -22.11 1.34 -4.26
CA PRO A 92 -22.90 1.22 -3.04
C PRO A 92 -21.99 1.23 -1.80
N TRP A 93 -21.42 2.39 -1.49
CA TRP A 93 -20.65 2.57 -0.25
C TRP A 93 -21.55 2.34 0.96
N PRO A 94 -21.13 1.55 1.97
CA PRO A 94 -21.91 1.38 3.20
C PRO A 94 -22.18 2.71 3.93
N ALA A 95 -21.23 3.65 3.83
CA ALA A 95 -21.37 5.02 4.27
C ALA A 95 -21.10 5.95 3.08
N PRO A 96 -22.09 6.74 2.59
CA PRO A 96 -21.98 7.47 1.33
C PRO A 96 -20.79 8.44 1.20
N GLU A 97 -20.36 9.05 2.30
CA GLU A 97 -19.26 10.03 2.32
C GLU A 97 -17.90 9.42 2.69
N THR A 98 -17.86 8.11 2.94
CA THR A 98 -16.67 7.40 3.40
C THR A 98 -16.30 6.35 2.35
N PRO A 99 -15.44 6.67 1.36
CA PRO A 99 -15.08 5.77 0.27
C PRO A 99 -14.12 4.64 0.70
N MET A 100 -14.49 3.90 1.74
CA MET A 100 -13.82 2.69 2.22
C MET A 100 -14.80 1.79 2.97
N PHE A 101 -14.51 0.50 2.96
CA PHE A 101 -15.18 -0.49 3.80
C PHE A 101 -14.30 -1.72 3.92
N PHE A 102 -14.53 -2.51 4.97
CA PHE A 102 -13.93 -3.83 5.11
C PHE A 102 -14.96 -4.89 4.72
N HIS A 103 -14.68 -5.65 3.65
CA HIS A 103 -15.55 -6.74 3.22
C HIS A 103 -15.13 -8.03 3.93
N SER A 104 -15.86 -8.44 4.95
CA SER A 104 -15.58 -9.69 5.66
C SER A 104 -15.88 -10.91 4.78
N ASN A 105 -14.91 -11.81 4.64
CA ASN A 105 -15.02 -13.04 3.85
C ASN A 105 -14.78 -14.25 4.77
N LEU A 106 -15.55 -15.32 4.61
CA LEU A 106 -15.42 -16.55 5.40
C LEU A 106 -14.80 -17.70 4.59
N GLY A 107 -14.07 -17.37 3.52
CA GLY A 107 -13.40 -18.35 2.66
C GLY A 107 -12.13 -18.90 3.28
N GLN A 108 -11.80 -20.15 2.98
CA GLN A 108 -10.58 -20.80 3.44
C GLN A 108 -9.40 -20.53 2.50
N GLU A 109 -8.21 -20.42 3.07
CA GLU A 109 -6.96 -20.32 2.29
C GLU A 109 -6.53 -21.69 1.72
N GLU A 110 -5.86 -21.65 0.57
CA GLU A 110 -5.31 -22.81 -0.13
C GLU A 110 -3.82 -22.56 -0.43
N ILE A 111 -3.02 -23.63 -0.41
CA ILE A 111 -1.65 -23.58 -0.93
C ILE A 111 -1.72 -23.50 -2.46
N SER A 112 -1.06 -22.50 -3.04
CA SER A 112 -1.00 -22.32 -4.50
C SER A 112 -0.16 -23.41 -5.19
N SER A 113 -0.27 -23.50 -6.52
CA SER A 113 0.47 -24.48 -7.33
C SER A 113 1.99 -24.37 -7.22
N SER A 114 2.54 -23.24 -6.78
CA SER A 114 3.99 -23.09 -6.53
C SER A 114 4.46 -23.78 -5.25
N GLY A 115 3.55 -24.22 -4.37
CA GLY A 115 3.85 -24.86 -3.10
C GLY A 115 4.43 -23.92 -2.02
N THR A 116 4.70 -22.66 -2.33
CA THR A 116 5.39 -21.70 -1.45
C THR A 116 4.59 -20.42 -1.18
N SER A 117 3.39 -20.31 -1.76
CA SER A 117 2.49 -19.17 -1.59
C SER A 117 1.04 -19.65 -1.39
N TYR A 118 0.17 -18.74 -0.95
CA TYR A 118 -1.23 -19.00 -0.66
C TYR A 118 -2.16 -18.28 -1.66
N LEU A 119 -3.41 -18.75 -1.73
CA LEU A 119 -4.52 -18.11 -2.44
C LEU A 119 -5.84 -18.32 -1.67
N ASN A 120 -6.84 -17.49 -1.93
CA ASN A 120 -8.20 -17.64 -1.41
C ASN A 120 -9.21 -17.36 -2.53
N ARG A 121 -9.94 -18.40 -2.94
CA ARG A 121 -10.89 -18.33 -4.07
C ARG A 121 -12.12 -17.48 -3.77
N THR A 122 -12.58 -17.49 -2.51
CA THR A 122 -13.74 -16.72 -2.08
C THR A 122 -13.42 -15.23 -2.15
N GLU A 123 -12.28 -14.82 -1.61
CA GLU A 123 -11.80 -13.44 -1.70
C GLU A 123 -11.57 -13.00 -3.14
N ALA A 124 -10.97 -13.85 -3.99
CA ALA A 124 -10.78 -13.54 -5.40
C ALA A 124 -12.10 -13.33 -6.14
N SER A 125 -13.13 -14.16 -5.87
CA SER A 125 -14.47 -13.98 -6.44
C SER A 125 -15.16 -12.71 -5.96
N ASN A 126 -15.00 -12.33 -4.68
CA ASN A 126 -15.59 -11.09 -4.18
C ASN A 126 -14.83 -9.85 -4.67
N CYS A 127 -13.51 -9.94 -4.83
CA CYS A 127 -12.69 -8.93 -5.49
C CYS A 127 -13.18 -8.67 -6.93
N GLU A 128 -13.39 -9.73 -7.71
CA GLU A 128 -13.95 -9.67 -9.07
C GLU A 128 -15.31 -8.93 -9.11
N LYS A 129 -16.21 -9.20 -8.16
CA LYS A 129 -17.51 -8.52 -8.06
C LYS A 129 -17.35 -7.02 -7.79
N VAL A 130 -16.45 -6.64 -6.88
CA VAL A 130 -16.18 -5.23 -6.55
C VAL A 130 -15.61 -4.49 -7.76
N VAL A 131 -14.61 -5.08 -8.44
CA VAL A 131 -14.02 -4.50 -9.64
C VAL A 131 -15.05 -4.37 -10.76
N THR A 132 -15.84 -5.41 -11.00
CA THR A 132 -16.93 -5.37 -11.99
C THR A 132 -17.93 -4.26 -11.69
N LYS A 133 -18.28 -4.04 -10.41
CA LYS A 133 -19.16 -2.92 -10.03
C LYS A 133 -18.48 -1.58 -10.32
N PHE A 134 -17.20 -1.39 -9.99
CA PHE A 134 -16.49 -0.15 -10.34
C PHE A 134 -16.45 0.12 -11.85
N LEU A 135 -16.17 -0.90 -12.66
CA LEU A 135 -16.16 -0.78 -14.12
C LEU A 135 -17.55 -0.39 -14.65
N LYS A 136 -18.61 -1.05 -14.16
CA LYS A 136 -20.01 -0.70 -14.51
C LYS A 136 -20.39 0.72 -14.06
N SER A 137 -19.74 1.24 -13.02
CA SER A 137 -19.92 2.61 -12.53
C SER A 137 -19.01 3.63 -13.22
N GLY A 138 -18.36 3.26 -14.33
CA GLY A 138 -17.58 4.17 -15.18
C GLY A 138 -16.13 4.40 -14.75
N ILE A 139 -15.61 3.62 -13.80
CA ILE A 139 -14.18 3.65 -13.46
C ILE A 139 -13.38 2.94 -14.55
N LEU A 140 -12.30 3.56 -15.03
CA LEU A 140 -11.43 2.94 -16.02
C LEU A 140 -10.55 1.85 -15.38
N PRO A 141 -10.22 0.76 -16.09
CA PRO A 141 -9.29 -0.28 -15.62
C PRO A 141 -7.98 0.30 -15.06
N SER A 142 -7.42 1.32 -15.71
CA SER A 142 -6.18 2.00 -15.29
C SER A 142 -6.28 2.78 -13.97
N GLN A 143 -7.48 2.94 -13.42
CA GLN A 143 -7.75 3.61 -12.15
C GLN A 143 -7.97 2.61 -11.00
N ILE A 144 -7.92 1.30 -11.27
CA ILE A 144 -8.14 0.24 -10.30
C ILE A 144 -6.81 -0.49 -10.07
N GLY A 145 -6.43 -0.64 -8.80
CA GLY A 145 -5.30 -1.47 -8.39
C GLY A 145 -5.76 -2.53 -7.41
N ILE A 146 -5.36 -3.79 -7.65
CA ILE A 146 -5.56 -4.89 -6.70
C ILE A 146 -4.20 -5.19 -6.07
N ILE A 147 -4.15 -5.17 -4.74
CA ILE A 147 -2.93 -5.45 -3.98
C ILE A 147 -3.20 -6.67 -3.12
N THR A 148 -2.26 -7.63 -3.15
CA THR A 148 -2.27 -8.82 -2.31
C THR A 148 -0.84 -9.16 -1.91
N PRO A 149 -0.58 -9.61 -0.67
CA PRO A 149 0.76 -9.96 -0.21
C PRO A 149 1.27 -11.29 -0.79
N TYR A 150 0.39 -12.13 -1.35
CA TYR A 150 0.74 -13.46 -1.83
C TYR A 150 0.78 -13.53 -3.35
N GLU A 151 1.92 -13.99 -3.88
CA GLU A 151 2.14 -14.19 -5.32
C GLU A 151 1.16 -15.20 -5.93
N GLY A 152 0.79 -16.23 -5.15
CA GLY A 152 -0.23 -17.21 -5.53
C GLY A 152 -1.61 -16.58 -5.74
N GLN A 153 -2.02 -15.66 -4.86
CA GLN A 153 -3.27 -14.92 -5.01
C GLN A 153 -3.22 -13.94 -6.19
N ARG A 154 -2.09 -13.25 -6.38
CA ARG A 154 -1.88 -12.36 -7.54
C ARG A 154 -2.04 -13.15 -8.84
N SER A 155 -1.34 -14.27 -8.96
CA SER A 155 -1.40 -15.15 -10.14
C SER A 155 -2.82 -15.67 -10.38
N TYR A 156 -3.55 -16.06 -9.32
CA TYR A 156 -4.92 -16.55 -9.44
C TYR A 156 -5.90 -15.46 -9.92
N ILE A 157 -5.74 -14.22 -9.45
CA ILE A 157 -6.53 -13.05 -9.87
C ILE A 157 -6.22 -12.68 -11.32
N ASP A 158 -4.95 -12.71 -11.73
CA ASP A 158 -4.52 -12.41 -13.10
C ASP A 158 -5.08 -13.42 -14.12
N VAL A 159 -5.06 -14.72 -13.78
CA VAL A 159 -5.64 -15.77 -14.64
C VAL A 159 -7.14 -15.54 -14.86
N LYS A 160 -7.84 -15.02 -13.85
CA LYS A 160 -9.25 -14.64 -13.96
C LYS A 160 -9.48 -13.38 -14.81
N LYS A 161 -8.43 -12.64 -15.18
CA LYS A 161 -8.51 -11.36 -15.91
C LYS A 161 -9.54 -10.41 -15.30
N ILE A 162 -9.42 -10.21 -13.99
CA ILE A 162 -10.34 -9.35 -13.24
C ILE A 162 -10.26 -7.88 -13.74
N ILE A 163 -9.16 -7.50 -14.40
CA ILE A 163 -8.92 -6.20 -15.04
C ILE A 163 -8.37 -6.43 -16.45
#